data_AF-A0A524E2G9-F1
#
_entry.id   AF-A0A524E2G9-F1
#
_cell.length_a   1.000
_cell.length_b   1.000
_cell.length_c   1.000
_cell.angle_alpha   90.00
_cell.angle_beta   90.00
_cell.angle_gamma   90.00
#
_symmetry.space_group_name_H-M   'P 1'
#
loop_
_entity.id
_entity.type
_entity.pdbx_description
1 polymer ?
#
loop_
_entity_poly.entity_id
_entity_poly.type
_entity_poly.pdbx_seq_one_letter_code
_entity_poly.pdbx_strand_id
1 'polypeptide(L)'
;MNEKEDEYPNKANSQEKELNWTFCPICGNSLPKVGGVKYCTNCGVDLDYVKKNKELPPDYVGSSYNQTQQFTSYPTQTRQYYPQREVLSDEEIFDTKRKKLWGTLASIGFPLLAFLIMNGLLIGIIIILLFTAPSIIFNPIFAVFSILAELLLILLPLWYVKKYLKNPTLQNRLELLGFTWKNYTNKDLLKEILIGLSFAVVGIFLVALSSIGIRLFLEFFFGVRIIESPPSDAETLITGMDILILILMVIMMLVIVGPTEEILFRGFMQRGLVRTIGEFWGIIITAFIFAIIHLVALLFYLITPVVFFILFVLLFVPYLAISLMLGLLFRWRDENLIAVIITHGVYNSLTLIIAFLFMVFY
;
A
#
# COMPACT_ATOMS: atom_id res chain seq x y z
N MET A 1 -42.12 -27.87 36.32
CA MET A 1 -42.96 -26.69 36.58
C MET A 1 -43.50 -26.83 37.99
N ASN A 2 -43.08 -26.09 39.01
CA ASN A 2 -42.23 -24.90 39.10
C ASN A 2 -41.40 -24.98 40.37
N GLU A 3 -40.18 -24.48 40.26
CA GLU A 3 -39.20 -24.25 41.30
C GLU A 3 -39.75 -23.35 42.41
N LYS A 4 -39.40 -23.65 43.65
CA LYS A 4 -39.37 -22.68 44.75
C LYS A 4 -37.94 -22.60 45.25
N GLU A 5 -37.41 -21.40 45.17
CA GLU A 5 -36.06 -20.99 45.55
C GLU A 5 -35.85 -21.17 47.06
N ASP A 6 -34.79 -21.88 47.43
CA ASP A 6 -34.32 -21.97 48.82
C ASP A 6 -33.41 -20.77 49.13
N GLU A 7 -33.86 -20.01 50.12
CA GLU A 7 -33.26 -18.81 50.69
C GLU A 7 -32.02 -19.16 51.53
N TYR A 8 -30.82 -18.76 51.09
CA TYR A 8 -29.58 -18.88 51.87
C TYR A 8 -29.44 -17.72 52.88
N PRO A 9 -29.15 -17.99 54.17
CA PRO A 9 -29.08 -16.94 55.18
C PRO A 9 -27.70 -16.27 55.28
N ASN A 10 -27.78 -14.96 55.45
CA ASN A 10 -26.95 -14.06 56.29
C ASN A 10 -25.42 -13.97 56.13
N LYS A 11 -25.04 -12.78 55.64
CA LYS A 11 -23.90 -11.94 56.05
C LYS A 11 -23.25 -12.32 57.39
N ALA A 12 -22.06 -12.89 57.31
CA ALA A 12 -21.08 -12.85 58.39
C ALA A 12 -20.03 -11.76 58.11
N ASN A 13 -20.24 -10.63 58.77
CA ASN A 13 -19.30 -9.59 59.18
C ASN A 13 -17.80 -9.94 59.02
N SER A 14 -17.16 -9.54 57.92
CA SER A 14 -15.69 -9.45 57.82
C SER A 14 -15.29 -7.98 57.91
N GLN A 15 -14.90 -7.55 59.11
CA GLN A 15 -14.24 -6.26 59.33
C GLN A 15 -13.06 -6.14 58.36
N GLU A 16 -13.12 -5.22 57.39
CA GLU A 16 -11.97 -4.83 56.58
C GLU A 16 -10.88 -4.29 57.51
N LYS A 17 -9.88 -5.12 57.80
CA LYS A 17 -8.72 -4.68 58.56
C LYS A 17 -7.77 -3.97 57.61
N GLU A 18 -7.72 -2.65 57.70
CA GLU A 18 -6.74 -1.85 56.97
C GLU A 18 -5.31 -2.27 57.33
N LEU A 19 -4.53 -2.57 56.28
CA LEU A 19 -3.09 -2.82 56.36
C LEU A 19 -2.37 -1.48 56.18
N ASN A 20 -1.91 -0.88 57.28
CA ASN A 20 -1.16 0.39 57.29
C ASN A 20 0.30 0.23 56.84
N TRP A 21 0.57 -0.55 55.78
CA TRP A 21 1.91 -0.73 55.23
C TRP A 21 1.99 -0.11 53.83
N THR A 22 2.90 0.86 53.66
CA THR A 22 3.18 1.46 52.36
C THR A 22 4.10 0.60 51.50
N PHE A 23 4.91 -0.26 52.14
CA PHE A 23 5.87 -1.15 51.49
C PHE A 23 5.78 -2.57 52.09
N CYS A 24 6.07 -3.58 51.27
CA CYS A 24 6.15 -4.96 51.73
C CYS A 24 7.36 -5.13 52.66
N PRO A 25 7.18 -5.66 53.89
CA PRO A 25 8.27 -5.82 54.85
C PRO A 25 9.30 -6.89 54.43
N ILE A 26 8.96 -7.73 53.44
CA ILE A 26 9.83 -8.83 52.99
C ILE A 26 10.64 -8.45 51.76
N CYS A 27 10.02 -7.86 50.74
CA CYS A 27 10.71 -7.52 49.48
C CYS A 27 10.92 -6.02 49.25
N GLY A 28 10.46 -5.17 50.17
CA GLY A 28 10.64 -3.71 50.10
C GLY A 28 9.81 -3.00 49.02
N ASN A 29 9.01 -3.73 48.24
CA ASN A 29 8.27 -3.14 47.13
C ASN A 29 7.00 -2.41 47.60
N SER A 30 6.63 -1.32 46.93
CA SER A 30 5.46 -0.51 47.32
C SER A 30 4.16 -1.30 47.19
N LEU A 31 3.28 -1.21 48.19
CA LEU A 31 1.97 -1.85 48.17
C LEU A 31 0.91 -0.91 47.56
N PRO A 32 -0.05 -1.43 46.79
CA PRO A 32 -1.10 -0.61 46.20
C PRO A 32 -1.99 -0.02 47.32
N LYS A 33 -2.35 1.26 47.19
CA LYS A 33 -3.19 2.01 48.15
C LYS A 33 -4.69 1.67 48.00
N VAL A 34 -5.02 0.39 47.98
CA VAL A 34 -6.39 -0.12 47.97
C VAL A 34 -6.61 -0.91 49.26
N GLY A 35 -7.81 -0.81 49.85
CA GLY A 35 -8.15 -1.58 51.06
C GLY A 35 -8.11 -3.08 50.79
N GLY A 36 -7.67 -3.88 51.77
CA GLY A 36 -7.80 -5.35 51.74
C GLY A 36 -6.70 -6.16 51.02
N VAL A 37 -5.49 -5.61 50.85
CA VAL A 37 -4.38 -6.32 50.16
C VAL A 37 -3.81 -7.45 51.03
N LYS A 38 -4.33 -8.67 50.89
CA LYS A 38 -3.87 -9.84 51.65
C LYS A 38 -2.48 -10.34 51.25
N TYR A 39 -2.08 -10.21 49.99
CA TYR A 39 -0.81 -10.73 49.45
C TYR A 39 0.03 -9.64 48.79
N CYS A 40 1.35 -9.71 48.92
CA CYS A 40 2.27 -8.83 48.18
C CYS A 40 2.28 -9.19 46.69
N THR A 41 2.02 -8.21 45.83
CA THR A 41 2.00 -8.39 44.37
C THR A 41 3.36 -8.74 43.75
N ASN A 42 4.46 -8.53 44.47
CA ASN A 42 5.81 -8.76 43.96
C ASN A 42 6.42 -10.08 44.44
N CYS A 43 6.40 -10.33 45.76
CA CYS A 43 7.01 -11.53 46.32
C CYS A 43 5.99 -12.60 46.73
N GLY A 44 4.68 -12.32 46.65
CA GLY A 44 3.62 -13.28 46.97
C GLY A 44 3.41 -13.53 48.46
N VAL A 45 4.10 -12.84 49.37
CA VAL A 45 3.96 -13.08 50.81
C VAL A 45 2.56 -12.72 51.31
N ASP A 46 1.98 -13.55 52.16
CA ASP A 46 0.73 -13.25 52.88
C ASP A 46 1.01 -12.19 53.96
N LEU A 47 0.59 -10.95 53.69
CA LEU A 47 0.84 -9.79 54.52
C LEU A 47 0.02 -9.83 55.82
N ASP A 48 -1.17 -10.44 55.79
CA ASP A 48 -2.01 -10.62 56.97
C ASP A 48 -1.41 -11.63 57.94
N TYR A 49 -0.85 -12.72 57.41
CA TYR A 49 -0.12 -13.70 58.22
C TYR A 49 1.09 -13.07 58.89
N VAL A 50 1.91 -12.33 58.14
CA VAL A 50 3.12 -11.67 58.68
C VAL A 50 2.74 -10.64 59.76
N LYS A 51 1.67 -9.86 59.55
CA LYS A 51 1.19 -8.89 60.53
C LYS A 51 0.73 -9.55 61.83
N LYS A 52 0.07 -10.72 61.74
CA LYS A 52 -0.49 -11.44 62.89
C LYS A 52 0.58 -12.21 63.67
N ASN A 53 1.45 -12.92 62.97
CA ASN A 53 2.37 -13.89 63.59
C ASN A 53 3.79 -13.33 63.74
N LYS A 54 4.10 -12.18 63.13
CA LYS A 54 5.44 -11.56 63.09
C LYS A 54 6.53 -12.47 62.54
N GLU A 55 6.13 -13.50 61.80
CA GLU A 55 6.98 -14.52 61.18
C GLU A 55 6.49 -14.77 59.75
N LEU A 56 7.33 -15.41 58.93
CA LEU A 56 6.99 -15.77 57.57
C LEU A 56 5.99 -16.95 57.56
N PRO A 57 5.03 -16.99 56.61
CA PRO A 57 4.18 -18.15 56.43
C PRO A 57 5.01 -19.43 56.22
N PRO A 58 4.59 -20.59 56.74
CA PRO A 58 5.35 -21.84 56.63
C PRO A 58 5.63 -22.24 55.17
N ASP A 59 4.70 -21.92 54.28
CA ASP A 59 4.77 -22.23 52.84
C ASP A 59 5.41 -21.10 52.02
N TYR A 60 5.90 -20.04 52.67
CA TYR A 60 6.52 -18.92 51.98
C TYR A 60 7.95 -19.25 51.56
N VAL A 61 8.08 -19.72 50.32
CA VAL A 61 9.37 -19.88 49.65
C VAL A 61 9.83 -18.51 49.18
N GLY A 62 10.61 -17.82 50.02
CA GLY A 62 11.17 -16.52 49.67
C GLY A 62 11.99 -16.61 48.39
N SER A 63 11.62 -15.82 47.37
CA SER A 63 12.39 -15.64 46.15
C SER A 63 13.69 -14.85 46.43
N SER A 64 14.59 -15.40 47.24
CA SER A 64 15.96 -14.94 47.34
C SER A 64 16.75 -15.62 46.22
N TYR A 65 17.16 -14.81 45.24
CA TYR A 65 18.21 -15.16 44.30
C TYR A 65 19.44 -15.65 45.07
N ASN A 66 19.65 -16.97 45.07
CA ASN A 66 20.98 -17.55 45.10
C ASN A 66 20.95 -18.92 44.41
N GLN A 67 21.76 -18.99 43.37
CA GLN A 67 22.09 -20.17 42.57
C GLN A 67 22.49 -21.33 43.49
N THR A 68 21.83 -22.48 43.32
CA THR A 68 22.40 -23.80 42.99
C THR A 68 21.41 -24.88 43.40
N GLN A 69 20.48 -25.22 42.52
CA GLN A 69 19.88 -26.55 42.53
C GLN A 69 19.84 -27.08 41.10
N GLN A 70 20.43 -28.27 40.97
CA GLN A 70 20.54 -29.05 39.75
C GLN A 70 19.14 -29.27 39.17
N PHE A 71 18.81 -28.48 38.14
CA PHE A 71 17.77 -28.88 37.22
C PHE A 71 18.33 -30.00 36.38
N THR A 72 17.72 -31.18 36.49
CA THR A 72 17.70 -32.15 35.41
C THR A 72 17.44 -31.39 34.12
N SER A 73 18.33 -31.59 33.14
CA SER A 73 18.28 -30.95 31.84
C SER A 73 17.04 -31.40 31.09
N TYR A 74 15.88 -30.84 31.42
CA TYR A 74 14.83 -30.65 30.44
C TYR A 74 15.41 -29.65 29.44
N PRO A 75 15.45 -29.97 28.13
CA PRO A 75 15.89 -29.00 27.16
C PRO A 75 14.91 -27.82 27.25
N THR A 76 15.34 -26.74 27.90
CA THR A 76 14.77 -25.43 27.71
C THR A 76 15.07 -25.11 26.26
N GLN A 77 14.15 -25.52 25.37
CA GLN A 77 13.97 -24.84 24.12
C GLN A 77 13.69 -23.40 24.52
N THR A 78 14.72 -22.57 24.59
CA THR A 78 14.60 -21.18 24.19
C THR A 78 14.11 -21.24 22.75
N ARG A 79 12.80 -21.42 22.57
CA ARG A 79 12.14 -21.00 21.36
C ARG A 79 12.42 -19.51 21.34
N GLN A 80 13.49 -19.13 20.64
CA GLN A 80 13.54 -17.83 20.04
C GLN A 80 12.19 -17.70 19.34
N TYR A 81 11.29 -16.91 19.91
CA TYR A 81 10.08 -16.52 19.25
C TYR A 81 10.52 -15.57 18.14
N TYR A 82 11.10 -16.14 17.08
CA TYR A 82 11.07 -15.50 15.79
C TYR A 82 9.57 -15.30 15.54
N PRO A 83 9.07 -14.06 15.41
CA PRO A 83 7.70 -13.88 14.97
C PRO A 83 7.59 -14.66 13.66
N GLN A 84 6.90 -15.80 13.69
CA GLN A 84 6.67 -16.55 12.47
C GLN A 84 5.94 -15.58 11.56
N ARG A 85 6.59 -15.24 10.45
CA ARG A 85 5.99 -14.39 9.43
C ARG A 85 4.69 -15.09 9.03
N GLU A 86 3.54 -14.53 9.41
CA GLU A 86 2.24 -15.14 9.20
C GLU A 86 2.08 -15.42 7.70
N VAL A 87 2.04 -16.70 7.34
CA VAL A 87 1.91 -17.14 5.96
C VAL A 87 0.43 -17.33 5.69
N LEU A 88 -0.11 -16.60 4.72
CA LEU A 88 -1.53 -16.59 4.39
C LEU A 88 -1.95 -17.91 3.74
N SER A 89 -3.05 -18.49 4.21
CA SER A 89 -3.77 -19.52 3.46
C SER A 89 -4.49 -18.90 2.25
N ASP A 90 -4.92 -19.74 1.32
CA ASP A 90 -5.59 -19.31 0.09
C ASP A 90 -6.92 -18.58 0.38
N GLU A 91 -7.61 -18.93 1.47
CA GLU A 91 -8.83 -18.27 1.94
C GLU A 91 -8.54 -16.90 2.59
N GLU A 92 -7.41 -16.79 3.29
CA GLU A 92 -7.02 -15.55 3.99
C GLU A 92 -6.53 -14.44 3.06
N ILE A 93 -6.23 -14.74 1.79
CA ILE A 93 -5.83 -13.76 0.77
C ILE A 93 -6.89 -12.67 0.61
N PHE A 94 -8.16 -13.02 0.77
CA PHE A 94 -9.30 -12.12 0.61
C PHE A 94 -9.60 -11.27 1.85
N ASP A 95 -9.10 -11.64 3.05
CA ASP A 95 -9.23 -10.86 4.29
C ASP A 95 -7.87 -10.34 4.79
N THR A 96 -7.24 -9.50 3.97
CA THR A 96 -5.95 -8.88 4.30
C THR A 96 -6.11 -7.47 4.86
N LYS A 97 -7.34 -6.97 5.04
CA LYS A 97 -7.60 -5.56 5.43
C LYS A 97 -7.03 -5.17 6.79
N ARG A 98 -7.02 -6.12 7.72
CA ARG A 98 -6.52 -5.92 9.09
C ARG A 98 -5.12 -6.48 9.29
N LYS A 99 -4.53 -7.11 8.28
CA LYS A 99 -3.22 -7.75 8.36
C LYS A 99 -2.12 -6.79 7.91
N LYS A 100 -1.04 -6.73 8.69
CA LYS A 100 0.17 -6.01 8.29
C LYS A 100 0.93 -6.86 7.26
N LEU A 101 0.94 -6.42 6.01
CA LEU A 101 1.60 -7.12 4.91
C LEU A 101 3.11 -6.82 4.88
N TRP A 102 3.54 -5.88 4.03
CA TRP A 102 4.94 -5.45 3.94
C TRP A 102 5.14 -4.02 4.45
N GLY A 103 6.38 -3.72 4.84
CA GLY A 103 6.75 -2.43 5.41
C GLY A 103 6.73 -1.29 4.38
N THR A 104 6.73 -0.06 4.88
CA THR A 104 6.78 1.18 4.08
C THR A 104 7.97 1.18 3.10
N LEU A 105 9.15 0.76 3.58
CA LEU A 105 10.37 0.68 2.74
C LEU A 105 10.18 -0.26 1.55
N ALA A 106 9.57 -1.43 1.76
CA ALA A 106 9.27 -2.35 0.66
C ALA A 106 8.23 -1.74 -0.28
N SER A 107 7.17 -1.14 0.28
CA SER A 107 6.07 -0.54 -0.48
C SER A 107 6.54 0.53 -1.46
N ILE A 108 7.55 1.32 -1.10
CA ILE A 108 8.10 2.37 -1.96
C ILE A 108 9.30 1.86 -2.77
N GLY A 109 10.23 1.15 -2.11
CA GLY A 109 11.50 0.76 -2.70
C GLY A 109 11.38 -0.21 -3.87
N PHE A 110 10.53 -1.23 -3.78
CA PHE A 110 10.39 -2.20 -4.88
C PHE A 110 9.73 -1.59 -6.13
N PRO A 111 8.65 -0.78 -6.02
CA PRO A 111 8.10 -0.10 -7.18
C PRO A 111 9.07 0.87 -7.84
N LEU A 112 9.78 1.69 -7.06
CA LEU A 112 10.78 2.60 -7.62
C LEU A 112 11.93 1.82 -8.28
N LEU A 113 12.38 0.72 -7.67
CA LEU A 113 13.39 -0.14 -8.27
C LEU A 113 12.89 -0.78 -9.58
N ALA A 114 11.64 -1.25 -9.63
CA ALA A 114 11.05 -1.82 -10.84
C ALA A 114 10.99 -0.78 -11.97
N PHE A 115 10.57 0.44 -11.64
CA PHE A 115 10.53 1.57 -12.56
C PHE A 115 11.93 1.95 -13.07
N LEU A 116 12.94 1.99 -12.19
CA LEU A 116 14.33 2.28 -12.57
C LEU A 116 14.93 1.18 -13.45
N ILE A 117 14.67 -0.09 -13.16
CA ILE A 117 15.13 -1.22 -13.98
C ILE A 117 14.51 -1.15 -15.38
N MET A 118 13.19 -0.92 -15.45
CA MET A 118 12.47 -0.79 -16.71
C MET A 118 13.02 0.36 -17.56
N ASN A 119 13.09 1.57 -17.00
CA ASN A 119 13.60 2.75 -17.72
C ASN A 119 15.08 2.61 -18.07
N GLY A 120 15.90 2.08 -17.17
CA GLY A 120 17.33 1.86 -17.42
C GLY A 120 17.57 0.89 -18.57
N LEU A 121 16.77 -0.18 -18.67
CA LEU A 121 16.82 -1.10 -19.80
C LEU A 121 16.42 -0.39 -21.11
N LEU A 122 15.32 0.36 -21.10
CA LEU A 122 14.83 1.05 -22.29
C LEU A 122 15.82 2.11 -22.79
N ILE A 123 16.36 2.93 -21.88
CA ILE A 123 17.41 3.92 -22.19
C ILE A 123 18.66 3.22 -22.73
N GLY A 124 19.07 2.10 -22.13
CA GLY A 124 20.20 1.31 -22.62
C GLY A 124 19.99 0.82 -24.05
N ILE A 125 18.80 0.29 -24.37
CA ILE A 125 18.43 -0.13 -25.73
C ILE A 125 18.45 1.06 -26.69
N ILE A 126 17.85 2.19 -26.31
CA ILE A 126 17.84 3.40 -27.14
C ILE A 126 19.26 3.88 -27.42
N ILE A 127 20.14 3.94 -26.41
CA ILE A 127 21.54 4.33 -26.59
C ILE A 127 22.24 3.41 -27.58
N ILE A 128 22.10 2.08 -27.44
CA ILE A 128 22.71 1.13 -28.37
C ILE A 128 22.18 1.34 -29.80
N LEU A 129 20.86 1.51 -29.95
CA LEU A 129 20.24 1.73 -31.25
C LEU A 129 20.66 3.07 -31.89
N LEU A 130 20.88 4.12 -31.10
CA LEU A 130 21.36 5.41 -31.62
C LEU A 130 22.70 5.26 -32.35
N PHE A 131 23.59 4.41 -31.85
CA PHE A 131 24.91 4.19 -32.45
C PHE A 131 24.92 3.09 -33.54
N THR A 132 23.97 2.16 -33.52
CA THR A 132 24.00 0.97 -34.40
C THR A 132 22.95 0.99 -35.51
N ALA A 133 21.74 1.46 -35.22
CA ALA A 133 20.60 1.45 -36.13
C ALA A 133 19.60 2.57 -35.78
N PRO A 134 19.97 3.85 -35.93
CA PRO A 134 19.16 4.99 -35.46
C PRO A 134 17.78 5.07 -36.14
N SER A 135 17.65 4.55 -37.37
CA SER A 135 16.38 4.50 -38.10
C SER A 135 15.29 3.70 -37.38
N ILE A 136 15.66 2.75 -36.50
CA ILE A 136 14.69 1.98 -35.72
C ILE A 136 14.00 2.85 -34.67
N ILE A 137 14.74 3.78 -34.04
CA ILE A 137 14.19 4.63 -32.96
C ILE A 137 13.12 5.58 -33.50
N PHE A 138 13.32 6.08 -34.72
CA PHE A 138 12.37 6.98 -35.38
C PHE A 138 11.19 6.24 -36.02
N ASN A 139 11.14 4.91 -35.95
CA ASN A 139 10.01 4.14 -36.45
C ASN A 139 8.88 4.12 -35.38
N PRO A 140 7.65 4.56 -35.69
CA PRO A 140 6.53 4.53 -34.74
C PRO A 140 6.24 3.16 -34.12
N ILE A 141 6.55 2.08 -34.84
CA ILE A 141 6.42 0.70 -34.36
C ILE A 141 7.35 0.44 -33.17
N PHE A 142 8.53 1.07 -33.11
CA PHE A 142 9.43 0.95 -31.98
C PHE A 142 8.78 1.45 -30.69
N ALA A 143 8.05 2.56 -30.74
CA ALA A 143 7.32 3.08 -29.60
C ALA A 143 6.27 2.08 -29.09
N VAL A 144 5.51 1.44 -29.99
CA VAL A 144 4.55 0.39 -29.63
C VAL A 144 5.24 -0.77 -28.90
N PHE A 145 6.33 -1.30 -29.47
CA PHE A 145 7.04 -2.42 -28.85
C PHE A 145 7.78 -2.03 -27.57
N SER A 146 8.20 -0.77 -27.42
CA SER A 146 8.86 -0.30 -26.20
C SER A 146 7.95 -0.40 -24.97
N ILE A 147 6.63 -0.32 -25.13
CA ILE A 147 5.65 -0.50 -24.04
C ILE A 147 5.72 -1.92 -23.45
N LEU A 148 6.18 -2.93 -24.20
CA LEU A 148 6.37 -4.27 -23.63
C LEU A 148 7.38 -4.29 -22.47
N ALA A 149 8.27 -3.29 -22.38
CA ALA A 149 9.17 -3.14 -21.24
C ALA A 149 8.40 -2.98 -19.92
N GLU A 150 7.18 -2.48 -19.92
CA GLU A 150 6.36 -2.31 -18.71
C GLU A 150 5.97 -3.64 -18.05
N LEU A 151 6.05 -4.77 -18.77
CA LEU A 151 5.91 -6.09 -18.15
C LEU A 151 6.97 -6.33 -17.06
N LEU A 152 8.07 -5.58 -17.06
CA LEU A 152 9.06 -5.62 -15.99
C LEU A 152 8.53 -5.07 -14.65
N LEU A 153 7.56 -4.15 -14.69
CA LEU A 153 7.00 -3.50 -13.50
C LEU A 153 6.37 -4.51 -12.54
N ILE A 154 5.74 -5.58 -13.06
CA ILE A 154 5.06 -6.59 -12.24
C ILE A 154 6.01 -7.64 -11.65
N LEU A 155 7.23 -7.79 -12.17
CA LEU A 155 8.13 -8.88 -11.78
C LEU A 155 8.55 -8.79 -10.30
N LEU A 156 8.94 -7.59 -9.84
CA LEU A 156 9.37 -7.40 -8.45
C LEU A 156 8.23 -7.57 -7.44
N PRO A 157 7.04 -6.95 -7.63
CA PRO A 157 5.87 -7.23 -6.78
C PRO A 157 5.55 -8.73 -6.69
N LEU A 158 5.44 -9.42 -7.84
CA LEU A 158 5.09 -10.84 -7.89
C LEU A 158 6.14 -11.73 -7.23
N TRP A 159 7.42 -11.40 -7.38
CA TRP A 159 8.49 -12.11 -6.69
C TRP A 159 8.45 -11.87 -5.18
N TYR A 160 8.24 -10.62 -4.76
CA TYR A 160 8.31 -10.23 -3.35
C TYR A 160 7.15 -10.79 -2.52
N VAL A 161 5.92 -10.78 -3.05
CA VAL A 161 4.74 -11.25 -2.32
C VAL A 161 4.72 -12.77 -2.11
N LYS A 162 5.54 -13.52 -2.85
CA LYS A 162 5.73 -14.99 -2.72
C LYS A 162 5.86 -15.44 -1.27
N LYS A 163 6.62 -14.69 -0.46
CA LYS A 163 6.97 -15.04 0.92
C LYS A 163 5.81 -14.94 1.92
N TYR A 164 4.68 -14.38 1.52
CA TYR A 164 3.48 -14.22 2.34
C TYR A 164 2.42 -15.29 2.06
N LEU A 165 2.65 -16.18 1.09
CA LEU A 165 1.66 -17.15 0.63
C LEU A 165 2.11 -18.56 0.99
N LYS A 166 1.18 -19.37 1.49
CA LYS A 166 1.42 -20.80 1.76
C LYS A 166 1.66 -21.54 0.46
N ASN A 167 0.83 -21.26 -0.54
CA ASN A 167 0.93 -21.77 -1.91
C ASN A 167 1.19 -20.61 -2.87
N PRO A 168 2.45 -20.30 -3.21
CA PRO A 168 2.76 -19.10 -3.98
C PRO A 168 2.66 -19.31 -5.49
N THR A 169 1.50 -19.77 -5.97
CA THR A 169 1.16 -19.84 -7.40
C THR A 169 1.09 -18.44 -8.01
N LEU A 170 1.18 -18.31 -9.34
CA LEU A 170 1.04 -17.00 -9.99
C LEU A 170 -0.32 -16.37 -9.67
N GLN A 171 -1.38 -17.19 -9.67
CA GLN A 171 -2.73 -16.77 -9.33
C GLN A 171 -2.80 -16.21 -7.90
N ASN A 172 -2.33 -16.94 -6.89
CA ASN A 172 -2.40 -16.48 -5.49
C ASN A 172 -1.60 -15.18 -5.25
N ARG A 173 -0.52 -14.97 -6.01
CA ARG A 173 0.24 -13.71 -5.99
C ARG A 173 -0.54 -12.56 -6.57
N LEU A 174 -1.18 -12.76 -7.72
CA LEU A 174 -2.05 -11.76 -8.36
C LEU A 174 -3.28 -11.45 -7.49
N GLU A 175 -3.89 -12.48 -6.89
CA GLU A 175 -5.02 -12.34 -5.97
C GLU A 175 -4.64 -11.51 -4.75
N LEU A 176 -3.46 -11.74 -4.15
CA LEU A 176 -2.95 -10.94 -3.03
C LEU A 176 -2.67 -9.47 -3.42
N LEU A 177 -2.34 -9.21 -4.69
CA LEU A 177 -2.18 -7.86 -5.22
C LEU A 177 -3.54 -7.23 -5.59
N GLY A 178 -4.65 -7.96 -5.49
CA GLY A 178 -6.00 -7.46 -5.78
C GLY A 178 -6.51 -7.75 -7.18
N PHE A 179 -5.76 -8.51 -7.99
CA PHE A 179 -6.21 -8.96 -9.30
C PHE A 179 -6.91 -10.32 -9.16
N THR A 180 -8.22 -10.30 -8.90
CA THR A 180 -9.02 -11.51 -8.65
C THR A 180 -10.46 -11.38 -9.16
N TRP A 181 -10.97 -12.48 -9.71
CA TRP A 181 -12.36 -12.67 -10.15
C TRP A 181 -13.01 -13.92 -9.52
N LYS A 182 -12.34 -14.58 -8.57
CA LYS A 182 -12.72 -15.91 -8.05
C LYS A 182 -14.11 -15.95 -7.38
N ASN A 183 -14.55 -14.83 -6.83
CA ASN A 183 -15.84 -14.69 -6.13
C ASN A 183 -16.88 -13.86 -6.91
N TYR A 184 -16.61 -13.57 -8.19
CA TYR A 184 -17.47 -12.71 -9.00
C TYR A 184 -18.44 -13.55 -9.83
N THR A 185 -19.72 -13.17 -9.81
CA THR A 185 -20.66 -13.63 -10.83
C THR A 185 -20.45 -12.84 -12.13
N ASN A 186 -21.00 -13.32 -13.26
CA ASN A 186 -20.97 -12.57 -14.52
C ASN A 186 -21.58 -11.15 -14.38
N LYS A 187 -22.57 -10.98 -13.49
CA LYS A 187 -23.19 -9.68 -13.22
C LYS A 187 -22.25 -8.76 -12.44
N ASP A 188 -21.50 -9.30 -11.48
CA ASP A 188 -20.51 -8.54 -10.71
C ASP A 188 -19.36 -8.10 -11.60
N LEU A 189 -18.89 -8.98 -12.49
CA LEU A 189 -17.84 -8.64 -13.44
C LEU A 189 -18.30 -7.54 -14.41
N LEU A 190 -19.51 -7.67 -14.97
CA LEU A 190 -20.10 -6.63 -15.82
C LEU A 190 -20.21 -5.30 -15.07
N LYS A 191 -20.58 -5.34 -13.78
CA LYS A 191 -20.63 -4.14 -12.93
C LYS A 191 -19.26 -3.48 -12.78
N GLU A 192 -18.18 -4.23 -12.52
CA GLU A 192 -16.83 -3.64 -12.46
C GLU A 192 -16.38 -3.06 -13.80
N ILE A 193 -16.73 -3.72 -14.91
CA ILE A 193 -16.44 -3.22 -16.26
C ILE A 193 -17.16 -1.88 -16.49
N LEU A 194 -18.45 -1.80 -16.19
CA LEU A 194 -19.24 -0.57 -16.35
C LEU A 194 -18.77 0.56 -15.44
N ILE A 195 -18.39 0.24 -14.19
CA ILE A 195 -17.77 1.20 -13.27
C ILE A 195 -16.45 1.70 -13.88
N GLY A 196 -15.60 0.77 -14.34
CA GLY A 196 -14.32 1.08 -14.95
C GLY A 196 -14.44 2.05 -16.13
N LEU A 197 -15.34 1.73 -17.08
CA LEU A 197 -15.63 2.56 -18.25
C LEU A 197 -16.18 3.94 -17.86
N SER A 198 -17.09 4.00 -16.89
CA SER A 198 -17.67 5.26 -16.42
C SER A 198 -16.60 6.16 -15.79
N PHE A 199 -15.75 5.59 -14.94
CA PHE A 199 -14.66 6.33 -14.30
C PHE A 199 -13.56 6.73 -15.28
N ALA A 200 -13.38 6.04 -16.41
CA ALA A 200 -12.47 6.47 -17.47
C ALA A 200 -12.93 7.82 -18.05
N VAL A 201 -14.23 7.96 -18.33
CA VAL A 201 -14.82 9.21 -18.81
C VAL A 201 -14.73 10.31 -17.76
N VAL A 202 -15.02 10.00 -16.49
CA VAL A 202 -14.82 10.95 -15.37
C VAL A 202 -13.36 11.39 -15.28
N GLY A 203 -12.41 10.47 -15.49
CA GLY A 203 -10.98 10.76 -15.52
C GLY A 203 -10.61 11.78 -16.60
N ILE A 204 -11.17 11.68 -17.80
CA ILE A 204 -10.97 12.67 -18.88
C ILE A 204 -11.39 14.07 -18.42
N PHE A 205 -12.59 14.20 -17.85
CA PHE A 205 -13.07 15.50 -17.35
C PHE A 205 -12.26 16.00 -16.16
N LEU A 206 -11.87 15.12 -15.24
CA LEU A 206 -11.04 15.47 -14.08
C LEU A 206 -9.69 16.03 -14.52
N VAL A 207 -9.04 15.36 -15.48
CA VAL A 207 -7.74 15.79 -16.02
C VAL A 207 -7.90 17.09 -16.80
N ALA A 208 -8.90 17.21 -17.68
CA ALA A 208 -9.15 18.46 -18.41
C ALA A 208 -9.40 19.64 -17.47
N LEU A 209 -10.25 19.48 -16.46
CA LEU A 209 -10.57 20.53 -15.49
C LEU A 209 -9.38 20.89 -14.60
N SER A 210 -8.60 19.91 -14.15
CA SER A 210 -7.39 20.17 -13.36
C SER A 210 -6.31 20.86 -14.19
N SER A 211 -6.12 20.48 -15.46
CA SER A 211 -5.24 21.16 -16.42
C SER A 211 -5.66 22.61 -16.67
N ILE A 212 -6.94 22.87 -16.89
CA ILE A 212 -7.47 24.24 -17.05
C ILE A 212 -7.29 25.03 -15.75
N GLY A 213 -7.61 24.42 -14.60
CA GLY A 213 -7.50 25.06 -13.29
C GLY A 213 -6.07 25.48 -12.97
N ILE A 214 -5.09 24.60 -13.20
CA ILE A 214 -3.68 24.94 -12.94
C ILE A 214 -3.14 25.98 -13.92
N ARG A 215 -3.58 25.96 -15.19
CA ARG A 215 -3.24 26.99 -16.17
C ARG A 215 -3.75 28.36 -15.73
N LEU A 216 -5.02 28.46 -15.35
CA LEU A 216 -5.62 29.71 -14.86
C LEU A 216 -4.95 30.20 -13.58
N PHE A 217 -4.60 29.28 -12.67
CA PHE A 217 -3.85 29.61 -11.46
C PHE A 217 -2.49 30.22 -11.79
N LEU A 218 -1.72 29.62 -12.70
CA LEU A 218 -0.40 30.14 -13.10
C LEU A 218 -0.50 31.49 -13.82
N GLU A 219 -1.49 31.66 -14.70
CA GLU A 219 -1.72 32.93 -15.39
C GLU A 219 -2.11 34.05 -14.40
N PHE A 220 -3.02 33.77 -13.46
CA PHE A 220 -3.49 34.76 -12.49
C PHE A 220 -2.42 35.19 -11.49
N PHE A 221 -1.70 34.23 -10.90
CA PHE A 221 -0.73 34.53 -9.83
C PHE A 221 0.66 34.92 -10.33
N PHE A 222 1.07 34.41 -11.50
CA PHE A 222 2.44 34.61 -12.01
C PHE A 222 2.48 35.35 -13.35
N GLY A 223 1.33 35.70 -13.95
CA GLY A 223 1.28 36.39 -15.25
C GLY A 223 1.81 35.56 -16.42
N VAL A 224 1.94 34.24 -16.24
CA VAL A 224 2.49 33.33 -17.25
C VAL A 224 1.42 33.03 -18.29
N ARG A 225 1.58 33.58 -19.49
CA ARG A 225 0.75 33.21 -20.65
C ARG A 225 1.35 32.01 -21.37
N ILE A 226 0.72 30.86 -21.20
CA ILE A 226 1.10 29.62 -21.88
C ILE A 226 0.40 29.63 -23.24
N ILE A 227 1.16 29.97 -24.29
CA ILE A 227 0.67 30.06 -25.68
C ILE A 227 0.70 28.67 -26.33
N GLU A 228 1.73 27.88 -26.03
CA GLU A 228 1.88 26.49 -26.44
C GLU A 228 2.37 25.70 -25.22
N SER A 229 1.62 24.65 -24.85
CA SER A 229 2.14 23.69 -23.87
C SER A 229 3.01 22.70 -24.62
N PRO A 230 4.15 22.26 -24.08
CA PRO A 230 4.88 21.16 -24.68
C PRO A 230 3.97 19.93 -24.70
N PRO A 231 4.09 19.12 -25.75
CA PRO A 231 3.23 17.98 -25.92
C PRO A 231 3.33 17.04 -24.71
N SER A 232 2.19 16.55 -24.20
CA SER A 232 2.19 15.46 -23.21
C SER A 232 2.90 14.22 -23.77
N ASP A 233 3.25 13.23 -22.94
CA ASP A 233 3.82 11.95 -23.42
C ASP A 233 2.96 11.34 -24.54
N ALA A 234 1.63 11.48 -24.43
CA ALA A 234 0.70 11.08 -25.48
C ALA A 234 0.89 11.89 -26.77
N GLU A 235 1.04 13.22 -26.69
CA GLU A 235 1.11 14.11 -27.84
C GLU A 235 2.46 14.06 -28.57
N THR A 236 3.57 13.85 -27.85
CA THR A 236 4.91 13.63 -28.46
C THR A 236 4.97 12.33 -29.25
N LEU A 237 4.25 11.29 -28.81
CA LEU A 237 4.13 10.02 -29.52
C LEU A 237 3.27 10.12 -30.78
N ILE A 238 2.37 11.11 -30.89
CA ILE A 238 1.35 11.20 -31.95
C ILE A 238 1.88 11.84 -33.25
N THR A 239 2.94 12.66 -33.20
CA THR A 239 3.58 13.23 -34.41
C THR A 239 4.17 12.14 -35.32
N GLY A 240 3.35 11.64 -36.26
CA GLY A 240 3.72 10.60 -37.23
C GLY A 240 2.98 9.26 -37.10
N MET A 241 1.99 9.15 -36.20
CA MET A 241 1.18 7.92 -36.10
C MET A 241 0.18 7.80 -37.24
N ASP A 242 0.09 6.62 -37.84
CA ASP A 242 -1.04 6.21 -38.66
C ASP A 242 -2.12 5.51 -37.82
N ILE A 243 -3.24 5.15 -38.46
CA ILE A 243 -4.37 4.47 -37.80
C ILE A 243 -3.95 3.10 -37.23
N LEU A 244 -3.04 2.39 -37.89
CA LEU A 244 -2.59 1.07 -37.44
C LEU A 244 -1.80 1.19 -36.13
N ILE A 245 -0.88 2.15 -36.04
CA ILE A 245 -0.11 2.44 -34.83
C ILE A 245 -1.03 2.86 -33.69
N LEU A 246 -2.04 3.71 -33.94
CA LEU A 246 -3.03 4.08 -32.93
C LEU A 246 -3.76 2.85 -32.37
N ILE A 247 -4.22 1.94 -33.23
CA ILE A 247 -4.91 0.71 -32.79
C ILE A 247 -3.99 -0.13 -31.92
N LEU A 248 -2.73 -0.32 -32.33
CA LEU A 248 -1.76 -1.08 -31.55
C LEU A 248 -1.49 -0.41 -30.19
N MET A 249 -1.30 0.91 -30.16
CA MET A 249 -1.12 1.66 -28.91
C MET A 249 -2.31 1.50 -27.97
N VAL A 250 -3.55 1.62 -28.47
CA VAL A 250 -4.77 1.40 -27.66
C VAL A 250 -4.79 -0.01 -27.06
N ILE A 251 -4.43 -1.04 -27.84
CA ILE A 251 -4.34 -2.41 -27.33
C ILE A 251 -3.28 -2.50 -26.22
N MET A 252 -2.13 -1.87 -26.40
CA MET A 252 -1.06 -1.85 -25.40
C MET A 252 -1.49 -1.13 -24.11
N MET A 253 -2.22 -0.02 -24.21
CA MET A 253 -2.74 0.71 -23.04
C MET A 253 -3.73 -0.14 -22.22
N LEU A 254 -4.58 -0.93 -22.89
CA LEU A 254 -5.58 -1.77 -22.25
C LEU A 254 -5.00 -3.06 -21.64
N VAL A 255 -4.05 -3.69 -22.34
CA VAL A 255 -3.58 -5.05 -22.00
C VAL A 255 -2.28 -5.03 -21.20
N ILE A 256 -1.43 -4.04 -21.42
CA ILE A 256 -0.12 -3.95 -20.78
C ILE A 256 -0.14 -2.85 -19.72
N VAL A 257 -0.27 -1.58 -20.13
CA VAL A 257 -0.05 -0.42 -19.25
C VAL A 257 -1.00 -0.39 -18.06
N GLY A 258 -2.31 -0.43 -18.32
CA GLY A 258 -3.31 -0.44 -17.25
C GLY A 258 -3.04 -1.56 -16.23
N PRO A 259 -2.97 -2.84 -16.65
CA PRO A 259 -2.69 -3.94 -15.73
C PRO A 259 -1.37 -3.83 -14.96
N THR A 260 -0.24 -3.56 -15.64
CA THR A 260 1.09 -3.60 -15.02
C THR A 260 1.25 -2.49 -13.99
N GLU A 261 0.84 -1.27 -14.33
CA GLU A 261 0.94 -0.13 -13.44
C GLU A 261 -0.02 -0.23 -12.26
N GLU A 262 -1.27 -0.66 -12.47
CA GLU A 262 -2.22 -0.80 -11.36
C GLU A 262 -1.79 -1.87 -10.36
N ILE A 263 -1.23 -2.99 -10.84
CA ILE A 263 -0.67 -4.02 -9.97
C ILE A 263 0.51 -3.44 -9.15
N LEU A 264 1.37 -2.63 -9.76
CA LEU A 264 2.51 -2.01 -9.09
C LEU A 264 2.09 -0.95 -8.06
N PHE A 265 1.29 0.03 -8.48
CA PHE A 265 0.96 1.19 -7.64
C PHE A 265 -0.16 0.91 -6.68
N ARG A 266 -1.26 0.27 -7.10
CA ARG A 266 -2.43 0.09 -6.24
C ARG A 266 -2.30 -1.24 -5.49
N GLY A 267 -2.01 -2.30 -6.24
CA GLY A 267 -1.87 -3.64 -5.69
C GLY A 267 -0.70 -3.80 -4.71
N PHE A 268 0.45 -3.19 -5.02
CA PHE A 268 1.65 -3.30 -4.19
C PHE A 268 1.95 -2.07 -3.33
N MET A 269 2.15 -0.89 -3.94
CA MET A 269 2.57 0.31 -3.20
C MET A 269 1.48 0.80 -2.23
N GLN A 270 0.30 1.15 -2.75
CA GLN A 270 -0.81 1.70 -1.97
C GLN A 270 -1.25 0.72 -0.90
N ARG A 271 -1.49 -0.55 -1.27
CA ARG A 271 -1.86 -1.59 -0.31
C ARG A 271 -0.86 -1.66 0.86
N GLY A 272 0.44 -1.72 0.58
CA GLY A 272 1.47 -1.76 1.62
C GLY A 272 1.54 -0.50 2.49
N LEU A 273 1.41 0.68 1.87
CA LEU A 273 1.42 1.95 2.59
C LEU A 273 0.17 2.10 3.47
N VAL A 274 -1.02 1.77 2.96
CA VAL A 274 -2.27 1.79 3.72
C VAL A 274 -2.17 0.91 4.98
N ARG A 275 -1.52 -0.25 4.88
CA ARG A 275 -1.30 -1.15 6.04
C ARG A 275 -0.24 -0.68 7.02
N THR A 276 0.62 0.26 6.67
CA THR A 276 1.76 0.66 7.51
C THR A 276 1.64 2.04 8.11
N ILE A 277 1.12 2.99 7.34
CA ILE A 277 1.03 4.41 7.72
C ILE A 277 -0.41 4.96 7.66
N GLY A 278 -1.38 4.07 7.43
CA GLY A 278 -2.79 4.40 7.42
C GLY A 278 -3.33 4.78 6.04
N GLU A 279 -4.65 4.75 5.95
CA GLU A 279 -5.39 4.86 4.68
C GLU A 279 -5.16 6.19 3.96
N PHE A 280 -5.29 7.30 4.68
CA PHE A 280 -5.14 8.65 4.13
C PHE A 280 -3.74 8.87 3.54
N TRP A 281 -2.70 8.63 4.35
CA TRP A 281 -1.31 8.83 3.93
C TRP A 281 -0.86 7.82 2.88
N GLY A 282 -1.34 6.58 2.95
CA GLY A 282 -1.01 5.56 1.97
C GLY A 282 -1.50 5.92 0.56
N ILE A 283 -2.72 6.45 0.44
CA ILE A 283 -3.27 6.89 -0.84
C ILE A 283 -2.53 8.13 -1.36
N ILE A 284 -2.32 9.15 -0.51
CA ILE A 284 -1.66 10.40 -0.92
C ILE A 284 -0.23 10.16 -1.39
N ILE A 285 0.55 9.37 -0.64
CA ILE A 285 1.95 9.11 -0.99
C ILE A 285 2.04 8.30 -2.28
N THR A 286 1.19 7.30 -2.49
CA THR A 286 1.14 6.59 -3.77
C THR A 286 0.81 7.54 -4.92
N ALA A 287 -0.20 8.39 -4.77
CA ALA A 287 -0.59 9.33 -5.82
C ALA A 287 0.52 10.35 -6.14
N PHE A 288 1.20 10.85 -5.12
CA PHE A 288 2.32 11.76 -5.25
C PHE A 288 3.51 11.12 -5.97
N ILE A 289 3.90 9.89 -5.59
CA ILE A 289 4.99 9.16 -6.24
C ILE A 289 4.63 8.86 -7.70
N PHE A 290 3.41 8.39 -7.96
CA PHE A 290 2.91 8.14 -9.30
C PHE A 290 3.00 9.40 -10.18
N ALA A 291 2.59 10.56 -9.66
CA ALA A 291 2.67 11.81 -10.41
C ALA A 291 4.11 12.21 -10.71
N ILE A 292 5.06 12.04 -9.77
CA ILE A 292 6.47 12.40 -9.99
C ILE A 292 7.14 11.52 -11.03
N ILE A 293 6.93 10.20 -11.01
CA ILE A 293 7.64 9.30 -11.93
C ILE A 293 7.23 9.53 -13.39
N HIS A 294 6.01 10.02 -13.63
CA HIS A 294 5.54 10.38 -14.97
C HIS A 294 6.18 11.67 -15.49
N LEU A 295 6.89 12.42 -14.64
CA LEU A 295 7.61 13.64 -15.02
C LEU A 295 9.09 13.37 -15.26
N VAL A 296 9.54 12.11 -15.27
CA VAL A 296 10.96 11.78 -15.49
C VAL A 296 11.43 12.21 -16.89
N ALA A 297 10.56 12.16 -17.90
CA ALA A 297 10.86 12.68 -19.23
C ALA A 297 11.23 14.18 -19.20
N LEU A 298 10.60 14.95 -18.30
CA LEU A 298 10.86 16.39 -18.14
C LEU A 298 12.33 16.68 -17.81
N LEU A 299 13.01 15.76 -17.10
CA LEU A 299 14.41 15.90 -16.70
C LEU A 299 15.40 15.81 -17.88
N PHE A 300 14.96 15.30 -19.03
CA PHE A 300 15.80 15.16 -20.22
C PHE A 300 15.70 16.37 -21.17
N TYR A 301 14.79 17.31 -20.93
CA TYR A 301 14.70 18.53 -21.73
C TYR A 301 15.74 19.57 -21.27
N LEU A 302 16.46 20.14 -22.24
CA LEU A 302 17.38 21.25 -22.01
C LEU A 302 16.61 22.58 -21.96
N ILE A 303 16.01 22.89 -20.81
CA ILE A 303 15.17 24.08 -20.59
C ILE A 303 15.65 24.91 -19.40
N THR A 304 15.25 26.18 -19.35
CA THR A 304 15.58 27.05 -18.21
C THR A 304 14.89 26.59 -16.93
N PRO A 305 15.46 26.86 -15.73
CA PRO A 305 14.84 26.44 -14.46
C PRO A 305 13.41 26.96 -14.26
N VAL A 306 13.12 28.17 -14.77
CA VAL A 306 11.78 28.77 -14.69
C VAL A 306 10.78 28.01 -15.56
N VAL A 307 11.15 27.69 -16.80
CA VAL A 307 10.31 26.89 -17.70
C VAL A 307 10.10 25.49 -17.13
N PHE A 308 11.16 24.87 -16.61
CA PHE A 308 11.07 23.57 -15.93
C PHE A 308 10.03 23.58 -14.81
N PHE A 309 10.07 24.58 -13.92
CA PHE A 309 9.13 24.66 -12.81
C PHE A 309 7.68 24.83 -13.28
N ILE A 310 7.45 25.68 -14.29
CA ILE A 310 6.11 25.88 -14.88
C ILE A 310 5.59 24.57 -15.46
N LEU A 311 6.39 23.87 -16.26
CA LEU A 311 6.01 22.59 -16.87
C LEU A 311 5.79 21.50 -15.82
N PHE A 312 6.66 21.45 -14.82
CA PHE A 312 6.51 20.53 -13.70
C PHE A 312 5.15 20.70 -13.05
N VAL A 313 4.76 21.92 -12.69
CA VAL A 313 3.48 22.20 -12.03
C VAL A 313 2.30 21.89 -12.96
N LEU A 314 2.39 22.27 -14.25
CA LEU A 314 1.34 22.02 -15.24
C LEU A 314 1.04 20.53 -15.44
N LEU A 315 2.07 19.69 -15.46
CA LEU A 315 1.92 18.25 -15.67
C LEU A 315 1.65 17.50 -14.36
N PHE A 316 2.29 17.92 -13.26
CA PHE A 316 2.16 17.27 -11.96
C PHE A 316 0.72 17.25 -11.44
N VAL A 317 -0.01 18.37 -11.55
CA VAL A 317 -1.36 18.50 -10.98
C VAL A 317 -2.36 17.54 -11.63
N PRO A 318 -2.44 17.42 -12.97
CA PRO A 318 -3.30 16.44 -13.63
C PRO A 318 -2.93 14.99 -13.31
N TYR A 319 -1.64 14.62 -13.31
CA TYR A 319 -1.21 13.26 -12.93
C TYR A 319 -1.54 12.94 -11.47
N LEU A 320 -1.39 13.90 -10.56
CA LEU A 320 -1.78 13.75 -9.17
C LEU A 320 -3.29 13.54 -9.05
N ALA A 321 -4.08 14.30 -9.79
CA ALA A 321 -5.55 14.21 -9.77
C ALA A 321 -6.05 12.83 -10.22
N ILE A 322 -5.57 12.34 -11.37
CA ILE A 322 -5.96 10.99 -11.85
C ILE A 322 -5.47 9.90 -10.91
N SER A 323 -4.27 10.03 -10.35
CA SER A 323 -3.73 9.01 -9.44
C SER A 323 -4.49 8.93 -8.12
N LEU A 324 -4.91 10.09 -7.57
CA LEU A 324 -5.81 10.14 -6.42
C LEU A 324 -7.16 9.48 -6.73
N MET A 325 -7.74 9.77 -7.91
CA MET A 325 -9.00 9.14 -8.33
C MET A 325 -8.87 7.62 -8.40
N LEU A 326 -7.82 7.10 -9.04
CA LEU A 326 -7.55 5.66 -9.14
C LEU A 326 -7.32 5.03 -7.75
N GLY A 327 -6.58 5.71 -6.87
CA GLY A 327 -6.35 5.23 -5.50
C GLY A 327 -7.62 5.19 -4.65
N LEU A 328 -8.50 6.18 -4.80
CA LEU A 328 -9.81 6.20 -4.14
C LEU A 328 -10.77 5.16 -4.74
N LEU A 329 -10.75 4.96 -6.06
CA LEU A 329 -11.52 3.92 -6.74
C LEU A 329 -11.08 2.53 -6.25
N PHE A 330 -9.78 2.26 -6.17
CA PHE A 330 -9.23 1.01 -5.64
C PHE A 330 -9.70 0.74 -4.21
N ARG A 331 -9.67 1.76 -3.35
CA ARG A 331 -10.22 1.68 -1.99
C ARG A 331 -11.72 1.38 -2.00
N TRP A 332 -12.50 2.10 -2.82
CA TRP A 332 -13.95 1.95 -2.90
C TRP A 332 -14.40 0.61 -3.47
N ARG A 333 -13.56 -0.03 -4.30
CA ARG A 333 -13.77 -1.39 -4.83
C ARG A 333 -13.12 -2.47 -3.97
N ASP A 334 -13.00 -2.23 -2.66
CA ASP A 334 -12.49 -3.20 -1.70
C ASP A 334 -11.11 -3.78 -2.05
N GLU A 335 -10.25 -2.94 -2.64
CA GLU A 335 -8.90 -3.31 -3.10
C GLU A 335 -8.89 -4.36 -4.23
N ASN A 336 -9.96 -4.40 -5.03
CA ASN A 336 -10.02 -5.11 -6.30
C ASN A 336 -9.51 -4.21 -7.44
N LEU A 337 -8.67 -4.77 -8.32
CA LEU A 337 -8.03 -4.03 -9.40
C LEU A 337 -8.84 -3.97 -10.71
N ILE A 338 -9.88 -4.80 -10.91
CA ILE A 338 -10.56 -4.93 -12.21
C ILE A 338 -11.08 -3.58 -12.71
N ALA A 339 -11.91 -2.90 -11.92
CA ALA A 339 -12.44 -1.59 -12.31
C ALA A 339 -11.34 -0.54 -12.50
N VAL A 340 -10.30 -0.57 -11.67
CA VAL A 340 -9.20 0.40 -11.70
C VAL A 340 -8.34 0.22 -12.97
N ILE A 341 -8.02 -1.03 -13.33
CA ILE A 341 -7.30 -1.39 -14.54
C ILE A 341 -8.07 -0.93 -15.77
N ILE A 342 -9.38 -1.18 -15.80
CA ILE A 342 -10.24 -0.76 -16.91
C ILE A 342 -10.30 0.77 -16.97
N THR A 343 -10.50 1.45 -15.85
CA THR A 343 -10.48 2.91 -15.79
C THR A 343 -9.20 3.47 -16.37
N HIS A 344 -8.05 2.98 -15.92
CA HIS A 344 -6.76 3.50 -16.34
C HIS A 344 -6.47 3.20 -17.82
N GLY A 345 -6.57 1.94 -18.25
CA GLY A 345 -6.29 1.57 -19.64
C GLY A 345 -7.23 2.26 -20.64
N VAL A 346 -8.51 2.39 -20.31
CA VAL A 346 -9.49 3.08 -21.16
C VAL A 346 -9.27 4.58 -21.14
N TYR A 347 -8.95 5.18 -19.99
CA TYR A 347 -8.58 6.59 -19.91
C TYR A 347 -7.39 6.89 -20.82
N ASN A 348 -6.29 6.13 -20.73
CA ASN A 348 -5.11 6.29 -21.59
C ASN A 348 -5.47 6.13 -23.08
N SER A 349 -6.28 5.12 -23.40
CA SER A 349 -6.74 4.88 -24.77
C SER A 349 -7.56 6.05 -25.32
N LEU A 350 -8.49 6.58 -24.53
CA LEU A 350 -9.30 7.73 -24.91
C LEU A 350 -8.45 8.99 -25.08
N THR A 351 -7.46 9.24 -24.20
CA THR A 351 -6.55 10.38 -24.37
C THR A 351 -5.76 10.30 -25.67
N LEU A 352 -5.28 9.12 -26.05
CA LEU A 352 -4.58 8.91 -27.33
C LEU A 352 -5.51 9.14 -28.53
N ILE A 353 -6.73 8.60 -28.49
CA ILE A 353 -7.72 8.75 -29.56
C ILE A 353 -8.11 10.23 -29.71
N ILE A 354 -8.41 10.92 -28.61
CA ILE A 354 -8.78 12.35 -28.63
C ILE A 354 -7.63 13.18 -29.20
N ALA A 355 -6.40 12.94 -28.75
CA ALA A 355 -5.25 13.68 -29.24
C ALA A 355 -4.94 13.38 -30.72
N PHE A 356 -5.10 12.14 -31.18
CA PHE A 356 -5.00 11.79 -32.60
C PHE A 356 -6.07 12.48 -33.45
N LEU A 357 -7.33 12.48 -33.00
CA LEU A 357 -8.42 13.17 -33.70
C LEU A 357 -8.18 14.68 -33.74
N PHE A 358 -7.68 15.27 -32.66
CA PHE A 358 -7.34 16.69 -32.62
C PHE A 358 -6.31 17.01 -33.70
N MET A 359 -5.20 16.28 -33.76
CA MET A 359 -4.12 16.47 -34.76
C MET A 359 -4.54 16.24 -36.22
N VAL A 360 -5.49 15.34 -36.48
CA VAL A 360 -5.94 15.02 -37.85
C VAL A 360 -6.93 16.07 -38.37
N PHE A 361 -7.75 16.64 -37.49
CA PHE A 361 -8.86 17.51 -37.87
C PHE A 361 -8.65 19.01 -37.57
N TYR A 362 -7.64 19.35 -36.77
CA TYR A 362 -7.26 20.71 -36.39
C TYR A 362 -5.74 20.88 -36.48
#